data_AF-A0A3S0WQS2-F1
#
_entry.id   AF-A0A3S0WQS2-F1
#
_cell.length_a   1.000
_cell.length_b   1.000
_cell.length_c   1.000
_cell.angle_alpha   90.00
_cell.angle_beta   90.00
_cell.angle_gamma   90.00
#
_symmetry.space_group_name_H-M   'P 1'
#
loop_
_entity.id
_entity.type
_entity.pdbx_description
1 polymer ?
#
loop_
_entity_poly.entity_id
_entity_poly.type
_entity_poly.pdbx_seq_one_letter_code
_entity_poly.pdbx_strand_id
1 'polypeptide(L)'
;MKTKLIHIMSMALVLLLGSMAAQAQFKDKSFPNGFGQPELMYRFLVPEGVTVTSKTGEVMKAGSIVTVPGSSIRMLESEKAKEQAKDQAFMSSFMNASQYFEMSTEKAQDHRIIVLTIPEGVTVEGYGKTLKGGSELVLMIANKGSEAMPDTHPTGYWNTHGWDMK
;
A
#
# COMPACT_ATOMS: atom_id res chain seq x y z
N MET A 1 -52.04 -9.81 -7.96
CA MET A 1 -51.04 -8.78 -7.62
C MET A 1 -50.06 -9.24 -6.52
N LYS A 2 -49.58 -10.50 -6.53
CA LYS A 2 -48.72 -11.06 -5.44
C LYS A 2 -47.37 -11.61 -5.93
N THR A 3 -47.18 -11.82 -7.24
CA THR A 3 -46.00 -12.50 -7.80
C THR A 3 -44.82 -11.56 -8.09
N LYS A 4 -45.07 -10.25 -8.29
CA LYS A 4 -44.01 -9.26 -8.59
C LYS A 4 -43.20 -8.82 -7.36
N LEU A 5 -43.77 -8.91 -6.15
CA LEU A 5 -43.10 -8.46 -4.92
C LEU A 5 -41.99 -9.42 -4.46
N ILE A 6 -42.16 -10.73 -4.71
CA ILE A 6 -41.23 -11.78 -4.29
C ILE A 6 -39.94 -11.72 -5.14
N HIS A 7 -40.06 -11.43 -6.43
CA HIS A 7 -38.90 -11.32 -7.34
C HIS A 7 -37.97 -10.15 -6.98
N ILE A 8 -38.52 -9.03 -6.54
CA ILE A 8 -37.73 -7.83 -6.18
C ILE A 8 -36.98 -8.05 -4.85
N MET A 9 -37.61 -8.71 -3.87
CA MET A 9 -36.93 -9.03 -2.61
C MET A 9 -35.80 -10.05 -2.77
N SER A 10 -35.91 -11.00 -3.70
CA SER A 10 -34.82 -11.95 -3.98
C SER A 10 -33.61 -11.30 -4.65
N MET A 11 -33.79 -10.33 -5.55
CA MET A 11 -32.65 -9.64 -6.17
C MET A 11 -31.91 -8.72 -5.20
N ALA A 12 -32.64 -8.01 -4.32
CA ALA A 12 -32.01 -7.18 -3.28
C ALA A 12 -31.21 -8.04 -2.29
N LEU A 13 -31.72 -9.22 -1.92
CA LEU A 13 -31.02 -10.14 -1.03
C LEU A 13 -29.77 -10.75 -1.70
N VAL A 14 -29.82 -11.09 -2.99
CA VAL A 14 -28.67 -11.60 -3.75
C VAL A 14 -27.59 -10.52 -3.94
N LEU A 15 -27.97 -9.27 -4.17
CA LEU A 15 -27.03 -8.13 -4.21
C LEU A 15 -26.40 -7.86 -2.85
N LEU A 16 -27.18 -7.91 -1.75
CA LEU A 16 -26.66 -7.76 -0.39
C LEU A 16 -25.72 -8.91 0.00
N LEU A 17 -26.09 -10.16 -0.31
CA LEU A 17 -25.23 -11.33 -0.06
C LEU A 17 -23.96 -11.30 -0.91
N GLY A 18 -24.02 -10.80 -2.15
CA GLY A 18 -22.85 -10.57 -3.01
C GLY A 18 -21.89 -9.51 -2.45
N SER A 19 -22.43 -8.39 -1.94
CA SER A 19 -21.61 -7.36 -1.30
C SER A 19 -20.94 -7.83 0.00
N MET A 20 -21.62 -8.67 0.79
CA MET A 20 -21.03 -9.26 1.99
C MET A 20 -20.02 -10.37 1.69
N ALA A 21 -20.19 -11.13 0.60
CA ALA A 21 -19.22 -12.13 0.16
C ALA A 21 -17.91 -11.49 -0.32
N ALA A 22 -18.00 -10.37 -1.05
CA ALA A 22 -16.82 -9.58 -1.42
C ALA A 22 -16.08 -9.04 -0.18
N GLN A 23 -16.81 -8.61 0.85
CA GLN A 23 -16.22 -8.12 2.10
C GLN A 23 -15.62 -9.22 2.98
N ALA A 24 -16.10 -10.46 2.88
CA ALA A 24 -15.64 -11.59 3.70
C ALA A 24 -14.34 -12.26 3.19
N GLN A 25 -13.96 -12.05 1.93
CA GLN A 25 -12.78 -12.68 1.33
C GLN A 25 -11.45 -12.05 1.78
N PHE A 26 -11.47 -10.90 2.46
CA PHE A 26 -10.27 -10.15 2.89
C PHE A 26 -9.84 -10.42 4.34
N LYS A 27 -10.24 -11.57 4.91
CA LYS A 27 -9.97 -11.90 6.32
C LYS A 27 -8.51 -12.25 6.64
N ASP A 28 -7.66 -12.49 5.63
CA ASP A 28 -6.20 -12.54 5.80
C ASP A 28 -5.57 -11.23 5.29
N LYS A 29 -5.34 -10.32 6.24
CA LYS A 29 -4.96 -8.90 6.04
C LYS A 29 -3.53 -8.66 5.52
N SER A 30 -2.79 -9.67 5.06
CA SER A 30 -1.44 -9.47 4.55
C SER A 30 -1.47 -9.03 3.09
N PHE A 31 -0.61 -8.08 2.71
CA PHE A 31 -0.47 -7.63 1.33
C PHE A 31 -0.11 -8.82 0.42
N PRO A 32 -0.93 -9.17 -0.60
CA PRO A 32 -0.57 -10.20 -1.56
C PRO A 32 0.58 -9.72 -2.45
N ASN A 33 1.45 -10.63 -2.88
CA ASN A 33 2.53 -10.30 -3.82
C ASN A 33 1.97 -9.86 -5.18
N GLY A 34 2.75 -9.05 -5.91
CA GLY A 34 2.36 -8.55 -7.23
C GLY A 34 1.76 -7.15 -7.18
N PHE A 35 1.01 -6.78 -8.21
CA PHE A 35 0.35 -5.48 -8.27
C PHE A 35 -0.80 -5.41 -7.27
N GLY A 36 -0.96 -4.26 -6.61
CA GLY A 36 -2.12 -3.99 -5.79
C GLY A 36 -3.40 -3.98 -6.64
N GLN A 37 -4.52 -4.28 -5.99
CA GLN A 37 -5.83 -4.29 -6.63
C GLN A 37 -6.39 -2.86 -6.72
N PRO A 38 -6.79 -2.37 -7.90
CA PRO A 38 -7.26 -0.98 -8.07
C PRO A 38 -8.45 -0.57 -7.18
N GLU A 39 -9.28 -1.52 -6.78
CA GLU A 39 -10.44 -1.35 -5.90
C GLU A 39 -10.09 -1.27 -4.41
N LEU A 40 -8.82 -1.48 -4.05
CA LEU A 40 -8.33 -1.48 -2.69
C LEU A 40 -7.42 -0.28 -2.41
N MET A 41 -7.38 0.09 -1.14
CA MET A 41 -6.34 0.92 -0.54
C MET A 41 -5.44 0.06 0.33
N TYR A 42 -4.18 0.43 0.39
CA TYR A 42 -3.16 -0.25 1.17
C TYR A 42 -2.64 0.71 2.23
N ARG A 43 -2.78 0.33 3.49
CA ARG A 43 -2.30 1.07 4.65
C ARG A 43 -1.04 0.42 5.18
N PHE A 44 -0.04 1.21 5.51
CA PHE A 44 1.17 0.74 6.18
C PHE A 44 1.73 1.82 7.11
N LEU A 45 2.55 1.39 8.06
CA LEU A 45 3.27 2.29 8.95
C LEU A 45 4.53 2.81 8.26
N VAL A 46 4.79 4.12 8.37
CA VAL A 46 6.07 4.70 7.96
C VAL A 46 7.19 3.98 8.72
N PRO A 47 8.21 3.43 8.04
CA PRO A 47 9.31 2.74 8.71
C PRO A 47 10.16 3.66 9.58
N GLU A 48 10.85 3.08 10.55
CA GLU A 48 11.86 3.81 11.32
C GLU A 48 12.94 4.42 10.42
N GLY A 49 13.40 5.61 10.78
CA GLY A 49 14.39 6.36 10.00
C GLY A 49 13.87 6.96 8.69
N VAL A 50 12.60 6.76 8.35
CA VAL A 50 11.93 7.38 7.20
C VAL A 50 11.05 8.53 7.66
N THR A 51 11.11 9.63 6.93
CA THR A 51 10.24 10.80 7.07
C THR A 51 9.53 11.05 5.74
N VAL A 52 8.23 11.27 5.78
CA VAL A 52 7.43 11.66 4.61
C VAL A 52 6.90 13.06 4.85
N THR A 53 7.20 13.98 3.95
CA THR A 53 6.67 15.34 3.96
C THR A 53 5.64 15.46 2.86
N SER A 54 4.40 15.77 3.24
CA SER A 54 3.28 15.93 2.31
C SER A 54 3.39 17.22 1.50
N LYS A 55 2.56 17.35 0.47
CA LYS A 55 2.45 18.57 -0.34
C LYS A 55 2.04 19.80 0.48
N THR A 56 1.34 19.62 1.60
CA THR A 56 0.94 20.72 2.50
C THR A 56 2.02 21.07 3.52
N GLY A 57 3.16 20.36 3.52
CA GLY A 57 4.25 20.54 4.48
C GLY A 57 4.05 19.77 5.79
N GLU A 58 3.03 18.90 5.88
CA GLU A 58 2.84 18.02 7.02
C GLU A 58 3.93 16.94 7.03
N VAL A 59 4.51 16.68 8.21
CA VAL A 59 5.64 15.77 8.37
C VAL A 59 5.21 14.52 9.13
N MET A 60 5.33 13.38 8.49
CA MET A 60 5.05 12.05 9.03
C MET A 60 6.35 11.30 9.30
N LYS A 61 6.41 10.64 10.46
CA LYS A 61 7.58 9.90 10.93
C LYS A 61 7.21 8.46 11.22
N ALA A 62 8.18 7.68 11.68
CA ALA A 62 8.01 6.31 12.09
C ALA A 62 6.72 6.07 12.89
N GLY A 63 5.91 5.10 12.47
CA GLY A 63 4.64 4.75 13.12
C GLY A 63 3.42 5.57 12.66
N SER A 64 3.59 6.65 11.91
CA SER A 64 2.50 7.32 11.19
C SER A 64 1.90 6.39 10.12
N ILE A 65 0.63 6.55 9.80
CA ILE A 65 -0.04 5.70 8.81
C ILE A 65 -0.05 6.39 7.45
N VAL A 66 0.41 5.68 6.43
CA VAL A 66 0.28 6.08 5.03
C VAL A 66 -0.70 5.13 4.36
N THR A 67 -1.63 5.71 3.59
CA THR A 67 -2.63 5.02 2.80
C THR A 67 -2.40 5.36 1.33
N VAL A 68 -2.30 4.33 0.49
CA VAL A 68 -2.03 4.47 -0.94
C VAL A 68 -3.07 3.71 -1.77
N PRO A 69 -3.40 4.16 -3.00
CA PRO A 69 -4.27 3.39 -3.86
C PRO A 69 -3.56 2.13 -4.35
N GLY A 70 -4.31 1.03 -4.46
CA GLY A 70 -3.81 -0.26 -4.94
C GLY A 70 -3.21 -0.19 -6.34
N SER A 71 -3.70 0.71 -7.18
CA SER A 71 -3.15 0.97 -8.52
C SER A 71 -1.73 1.55 -8.51
N SER A 72 -1.25 2.07 -7.38
CA SER A 72 0.08 2.69 -7.25
C SER A 72 1.11 1.84 -6.49
N ILE A 73 0.70 0.68 -5.97
CA ILE A 73 1.55 -0.19 -5.15
C ILE A 73 1.80 -1.53 -5.82
N ARG A 74 3.03 -2.00 -5.68
CA ARG A 74 3.44 -3.35 -6.06
C ARG A 74 4.24 -3.98 -4.91
N MET A 75 3.91 -5.21 -4.56
CA MET A 75 4.58 -5.97 -3.53
C MET A 75 5.59 -6.91 -4.18
N LEU A 76 6.84 -6.84 -3.72
CA LEU A 76 7.91 -7.71 -4.19
C LEU A 76 8.12 -8.88 -3.24
N GLU A 77 8.28 -10.05 -3.85
CA GLU A 77 8.83 -11.23 -3.18
C GLU A 77 10.29 -10.99 -2.81
N SER A 78 10.72 -11.57 -1.69
CA SER A 78 12.11 -11.51 -1.22
C SER A 78 13.12 -11.87 -2.31
N GLU A 79 12.89 -12.96 -3.05
CA GLU A 79 13.81 -13.40 -4.10
C GLU A 79 13.89 -12.42 -5.27
N LYS A 80 12.75 -11.84 -5.68
CA LYS A 80 12.71 -10.79 -6.72
C LYS A 80 13.39 -9.51 -6.27
N ALA A 81 13.27 -9.15 -4.99
CA ALA A 81 13.96 -7.97 -4.46
C ALA A 81 15.48 -8.18 -4.39
N LYS A 82 15.96 -9.37 -4.03
CA LYS A 82 17.39 -9.73 -4.11
C LYS A 82 17.90 -9.69 -5.54
N GLU A 83 17.09 -10.12 -6.50
CA GLU A 83 17.45 -10.05 -7.92
C GLU A 83 17.54 -8.59 -8.40
N GLN A 84 16.53 -7.77 -8.12
CA GLN A 84 16.50 -6.35 -8.49
C GLN A 84 17.54 -5.51 -7.74
N ALA A 85 17.99 -5.94 -6.56
CA ALA A 85 19.07 -5.28 -5.81
C ALA A 85 20.42 -5.25 -6.54
N LYS A 86 20.57 -6.01 -7.62
CA LYS A 86 21.73 -5.91 -8.52
C LYS A 86 21.69 -4.65 -9.38
N ASP A 87 20.52 -4.04 -9.55
CA ASP A 87 20.32 -2.80 -10.28
C ASP A 87 20.51 -1.58 -9.35
N GLN A 88 21.35 -0.64 -9.80
CA GLN A 88 21.68 0.54 -9.01
C GLN A 88 20.51 1.52 -8.87
N ALA A 89 19.63 1.62 -9.88
CA ALA A 89 18.48 2.50 -9.82
C ALA A 89 17.47 1.99 -8.79
N PHE A 90 17.21 0.68 -8.78
CA PHE A 90 16.41 0.03 -7.74
C PHE A 90 17.00 0.22 -6.34
N MET A 91 18.31 0.02 -6.17
CA MET A 91 18.95 0.26 -4.87
C MET A 91 18.91 1.74 -4.45
N SER A 92 18.90 2.66 -5.40
CA SER A 92 18.76 4.09 -5.14
C SER A 92 17.34 4.46 -4.69
N SER A 93 16.30 3.82 -5.24
CA SER A 93 14.90 3.99 -4.82
C SER A 93 14.56 3.24 -3.51
N PHE A 94 15.34 2.21 -3.14
CA PHE A 94 15.14 1.44 -1.93
C PHE A 94 15.66 2.15 -0.67
N MET A 95 14.76 2.86 -0.01
CA MET A 95 15.04 3.80 1.08
C MET A 95 15.77 3.14 2.27
N ASN A 96 15.26 2.01 2.76
CA ASN A 96 15.79 1.29 3.92
C ASN A 96 16.39 -0.08 3.56
N ALA A 97 17.05 -0.17 2.39
CA ALA A 97 17.63 -1.40 1.86
C ALA A 97 18.63 -2.07 2.81
N SER A 98 19.52 -1.31 3.46
CA SER A 98 20.52 -1.87 4.39
C SER A 98 19.86 -2.63 5.53
N GLN A 99 18.79 -2.07 6.11
CA GLN A 99 18.01 -2.71 7.16
C GLN A 99 17.40 -4.04 6.71
N TYR A 100 16.97 -4.13 5.45
CA TYR A 100 16.43 -5.36 4.88
C TYR A 100 17.51 -6.42 4.64
N PHE A 101 18.64 -6.06 4.01
CA PHE A 101 19.68 -7.02 3.65
C PHE A 101 20.57 -7.46 4.81
N GLU A 102 20.64 -6.69 5.89
CA GLU A 102 21.31 -7.08 7.14
C GLU A 102 20.43 -7.96 8.03
N MET A 103 19.14 -8.10 7.71
CA MET A 103 18.17 -8.85 8.49
C MET A 103 18.33 -10.37 8.29
N SER A 104 18.09 -11.15 9.34
CA SER A 104 17.99 -12.61 9.22
C SER A 104 16.76 -13.02 8.40
N THR A 105 16.84 -14.16 7.71
CA THR A 105 15.73 -14.71 6.91
C THR A 105 14.45 -14.86 7.72
N GLU A 106 14.56 -15.22 9.01
CA GLU A 106 13.41 -15.36 9.92
C GLU A 106 12.71 -14.02 10.14
N LYS A 107 13.45 -12.97 10.50
CA LYS A 107 12.88 -11.62 10.71
C LYS A 107 12.35 -10.99 9.41
N ALA A 108 12.94 -11.35 8.26
CA ALA A 108 12.49 -10.85 6.97
C ALA A 108 11.05 -11.31 6.64
N GLN A 109 10.56 -12.40 7.25
CA GLN A 109 9.20 -12.89 7.05
C GLN A 109 8.14 -11.95 7.63
N ASP A 110 8.50 -11.19 8.68
CA ASP A 110 7.65 -10.19 9.33
C ASP A 110 7.54 -8.88 8.53
N HIS A 111 8.25 -8.79 7.40
CA HIS A 111 8.31 -7.60 6.58
C HIS A 111 7.84 -7.87 5.15
N ARG A 112 7.55 -6.79 4.42
CA ARG A 112 7.24 -6.80 2.99
C ARG A 112 8.01 -5.70 2.31
N ILE A 113 8.35 -5.94 1.05
CA ILE A 113 8.96 -4.94 0.19
C ILE A 113 7.87 -4.41 -0.72
N ILE A 114 7.61 -3.12 -0.63
CA ILE A 114 6.63 -2.43 -1.47
C ILE A 114 7.36 -1.47 -2.40
N VAL A 115 6.82 -1.33 -3.59
CA VAL A 115 7.25 -0.39 -4.62
C VAL A 115 6.08 0.55 -4.87
N LEU A 116 6.35 1.84 -4.85
CA LEU A 116 5.36 2.91 -4.95
C LEU A 116 5.87 4.02 -5.87
N THR A 117 4.96 4.76 -6.50
CA THR A 117 5.29 6.05 -7.11
C THR A 117 4.96 7.17 -6.13
N ILE A 118 5.94 8.04 -5.85
CA ILE A 118 5.76 9.19 -4.96
C ILE A 118 4.85 10.22 -5.67
N PRO A 119 3.75 10.69 -5.05
CA PRO A 119 2.90 11.72 -5.61
C PRO A 119 3.62 13.05 -5.75
N GLU A 120 3.22 13.85 -6.74
CA GLU A 120 3.76 15.19 -6.92
C GLU A 120 3.61 16.06 -5.66
N GLY A 121 4.69 16.76 -5.30
CA GLY A 121 4.74 17.59 -4.08
C GLY A 121 5.03 16.82 -2.79
N VAL A 122 5.07 15.48 -2.80
CA VAL A 122 5.51 14.67 -1.65
C VAL A 122 7.03 14.48 -1.71
N THR A 123 7.67 14.52 -0.54
CA THR A 123 9.09 14.21 -0.36
C THR A 123 9.27 13.10 0.66
N VAL A 124 10.15 12.14 0.40
CA VAL A 124 10.48 11.05 1.31
C VAL A 124 11.97 11.07 1.59
N GLU A 125 12.33 11.10 2.87
CA GLU A 125 13.72 11.22 3.33
C GLU A 125 14.05 10.13 4.33
N GLY A 126 15.27 9.62 4.28
CA GLY A 126 15.74 8.60 5.21
C GLY A 126 17.06 8.00 4.76
N TYR A 127 17.86 7.54 5.72
CA TYR A 127 19.10 6.80 5.43
C TYR A 127 20.05 7.51 4.43
N GLY A 128 20.13 8.84 4.49
CA GLY A 128 20.95 9.66 3.60
C GLY A 128 20.39 9.85 2.18
N LYS A 129 19.14 9.45 1.94
CA LYS A 129 18.45 9.59 0.65
C LYS A 129 17.28 10.57 0.78
N THR A 130 17.01 11.26 -0.33
CA THR A 130 15.84 12.12 -0.51
C THR A 130 15.22 11.80 -1.87
N LEU A 131 13.98 11.34 -1.86
CA LEU A 131 13.18 11.06 -3.06
C LEU A 131 12.00 12.03 -3.12
N LYS A 132 11.62 12.44 -4.33
CA LYS A 132 10.56 13.43 -4.56
C LYS A 132 9.48 12.88 -5.48
N GLY A 133 8.36 13.58 -5.55
CA GLY A 133 7.26 13.34 -6.49
C GLY A 133 7.72 12.92 -7.89
N GLY A 134 7.02 11.93 -8.45
CA GLY A 134 7.32 11.29 -9.73
C GLY A 134 8.37 10.18 -9.65
N SER A 135 9.13 10.07 -8.56
CA SER A 135 10.14 9.02 -8.39
C SER A 135 9.52 7.71 -7.89
N GLU A 136 10.12 6.59 -8.27
CA GLU A 136 9.85 5.29 -7.63
C GLU A 136 10.45 5.29 -6.22
N LEU A 137 9.71 4.73 -5.26
CA LEU A 137 10.11 4.49 -3.88
C LEU A 137 9.98 3.00 -3.59
N VAL A 138 11.04 2.41 -3.05
CA VAL A 138 11.01 1.04 -2.54
C VAL A 138 11.20 1.08 -1.03
N LEU A 139 10.33 0.40 -0.30
CA LEU A 139 10.35 0.34 1.16
C LEU A 139 10.19 -1.08 1.65
N MET A 140 10.98 -1.43 2.66
CA MET A 140 10.67 -2.52 3.56
C MET A 140 9.73 -1.96 4.64
N ILE A 141 8.54 -2.55 4.74
CA ILE A 141 7.52 -2.21 5.74
C ILE A 141 7.22 -3.43 6.63
N ALA A 142 6.78 -3.20 7.86
CA ALA A 142 6.30 -4.28 8.72
C ALA A 142 4.95 -4.81 8.20
N ASN A 143 4.75 -6.12 8.25
CA ASN A 143 3.43 -6.72 8.02
C ASN A 143 2.42 -6.27 9.08
N LYS A 144 2.87 -6.19 10.33
CA LYS A 144 2.03 -5.74 11.43
C LYS A 144 1.66 -4.28 11.25
N GLY A 145 0.36 -3.99 11.30
CA GLY A 145 -0.17 -2.64 11.06
C GLY A 145 -0.37 -2.32 9.58
N SER A 146 -0.03 -3.26 8.68
CA SER A 146 -0.34 -3.15 7.26
C SER A 146 -1.64 -3.88 6.94
N GLU A 147 -2.52 -3.25 6.16
CA GLU A 147 -3.80 -3.83 5.77
C GLU A 147 -4.29 -3.34 4.41
N ALA A 148 -4.93 -4.23 3.67
CA ALA A 148 -5.68 -3.88 2.47
C ALA A 148 -7.16 -3.69 2.83
N MET A 149 -7.79 -2.66 2.29
CA MET A 149 -9.19 -2.33 2.57
C MET A 149 -9.88 -1.75 1.32
N PRO A 150 -11.22 -1.85 1.21
CA PRO A 150 -11.94 -1.26 0.08
C PRO A 150 -11.68 0.24 -0.04
N ASP A 151 -11.44 0.74 -1.25
CA ASP A 151 -11.37 2.18 -1.48
C ASP A 151 -12.76 2.81 -1.26
N THR A 152 -12.81 3.76 -0.33
CA THR A 152 -14.05 4.47 0.05
C THR A 152 -14.06 5.92 -0.42
N HIS A 153 -13.00 6.36 -1.11
CA HIS A 153 -12.91 7.72 -1.62
C HIS A 153 -13.72 7.89 -2.92
N PRO A 154 -14.16 9.13 -3.23
CA PRO A 154 -14.73 9.44 -4.52
C PRO A 154 -13.74 9.21 -5.67
N THR A 155 -14.25 8.87 -6.85
CA THR A 155 -13.44 8.75 -8.07
C THR A 155 -12.58 10.01 -8.30
N GLY A 156 -11.29 9.82 -8.57
CA GLY A 156 -10.34 10.91 -8.82
C GLY A 156 -9.75 11.56 -7.56
N TYR A 157 -10.15 11.13 -6.35
CA TYR A 157 -9.56 11.60 -5.09
C TYR A 157 -8.03 11.51 -5.08
N TRP A 158 -7.50 10.33 -5.44
CA TRP A 158 -6.07 10.04 -5.47
C TRP A 158 -5.28 10.88 -6.48
N ASN A 159 -5.90 11.31 -7.58
CA ASN A 159 -5.24 12.16 -8.59
C ASN A 159 -4.99 13.58 -8.05
N THR A 160 -5.75 13.99 -7.04
CA THR A 160 -5.73 15.35 -6.49
C THR A 160 -4.95 15.40 -5.18
N HIS A 161 -5.14 14.39 -4.32
CA HIS A 161 -4.57 14.37 -2.98
C HIS A 161 -3.28 13.54 -2.89
N GLY A 162 -3.04 12.63 -3.84
CA GLY A 162 -1.95 11.68 -3.71
C GLY A 162 -2.18 10.76 -2.52
N TRP A 163 -1.13 10.34 -1.83
CA TRP A 163 -1.27 9.49 -0.65
C TRP A 163 -1.99 10.18 0.50
N ASP A 164 -2.76 9.40 1.24
CA ASP A 164 -3.40 9.84 2.47
C ASP A 164 -2.49 9.55 3.65
N MET A 165 -2.23 10.57 4.46
CA MET A 165 -1.37 10.48 5.64
C MET A 165 -2.22 10.75 6.88
N LYS A 166 -2.23 9.84 7.86
CA LYS A 166 -2.99 9.96 9.12
C LYS A 166 -2.19 9.56 10.35
#